data_AF-A0A1J5N6A6-F1
#
_entry.id   AF-A0A1J5N6A6-F1
#
_cell.length_a   1.000
_cell.length_b   1.000
_cell.length_c   1.000
_cell.angle_alpha   90.00
_cell.angle_beta   90.00
_cell.angle_gamma   90.00
#
_symmetry.space_group_name_H-M   'P 1'
#
loop_
_entity.id
_entity.type
_entity.pdbx_description
1 polymer ?
#
loop_
_entity_poly.entity_id
_entity_poly.type
_entity_poly.pdbx_seq_one_letter_code
_entity_poly.pdbx_strand_id
1 'polypeptide(L)'
;MRHSRSLATVPLILSLALSSLAWTPWGAIYESARDERSVGDQAADKKISLSIKTDLADKDSKLALKVHVYCFLKHVYLVGAIDDQPFRAFAVKTAKGVEGVKKVTSYFKPETDTTADDLELSAKVRADLIANGDLSSTQIEQEVMNGEVVLLGMVRSQADAALAVKVAKGVKGVRKVTSFLIPPR
;
A
#
# COMPACT_ATOMS: atom_id res chain seq x y z
N MET A 1 2.79 -12.90 60.76
CA MET A 1 3.66 -11.95 60.04
C MET A 1 4.04 -12.64 58.72
N ARG A 2 3.31 -12.43 57.63
CA ARG A 2 3.30 -11.28 56.71
C ARG A 2 4.58 -11.23 55.86
N HIS A 3 4.33 -11.31 54.54
CA HIS A 3 5.14 -10.91 53.39
C HIS A 3 6.00 -11.98 52.70
N SER A 4 6.14 -12.03 51.37
CA SER A 4 5.32 -11.56 50.23
C SER A 4 6.02 -11.99 48.93
N ARG A 5 5.25 -12.21 47.85
CA ARG A 5 5.59 -12.02 46.42
C ARG A 5 6.55 -13.07 45.79
N SER A 6 6.39 -13.48 44.52
CA SER A 6 5.71 -12.83 43.40
C SER A 6 4.90 -13.81 42.54
N LEU A 7 3.70 -13.38 42.14
CA LEU A 7 3.00 -13.89 40.98
C LEU A 7 3.88 -13.71 39.74
N ALA A 8 4.11 -14.79 38.99
CA ALA A 8 4.62 -14.72 37.63
C ALA A 8 3.50 -14.16 36.73
N THR A 9 3.50 -12.85 36.54
CA THR A 9 2.77 -12.18 35.47
C THR A 9 3.42 -12.56 34.15
N VAL A 10 2.82 -13.51 33.42
CA VAL A 10 3.15 -13.75 32.01
C VAL A 10 2.63 -12.54 31.22
N PRO A 11 3.49 -11.74 30.56
CA PRO A 11 3.06 -10.51 29.92
C PRO A 11 2.35 -10.84 28.60
N LEU A 12 1.08 -10.40 28.52
CA LEU A 12 0.55 -9.51 27.49
C LEU A 12 1.30 -9.42 26.13
N ILE A 13 1.53 -10.53 25.43
CA ILE A 13 2.04 -10.55 24.04
C ILE A 13 0.98 -11.06 23.03
N LEU A 14 -0.25 -11.33 23.49
CA LEU A 14 -1.33 -11.81 22.62
C LEU A 14 -2.40 -10.74 22.28
N SER A 15 -2.12 -9.45 22.48
CA SER A 15 -3.02 -8.36 22.06
C SER A 15 -2.52 -7.54 20.86
N LEU A 16 -1.28 -7.75 20.39
CA LEU A 16 -0.73 -7.10 19.18
C LEU A 16 -0.75 -8.00 17.94
N ALA A 17 -1.42 -9.16 18.02
CA ALA A 17 -1.76 -9.99 16.87
C ALA A 17 -3.24 -9.86 16.45
N LEU A 18 -4.01 -8.98 17.12
CA LEU A 18 -5.43 -8.74 16.82
C LEU A 18 -5.75 -7.31 16.37
N SER A 19 -4.77 -6.39 16.37
CA SER A 19 -4.87 -5.12 15.63
C SER A 19 -4.42 -5.24 14.17
N SER A 20 -3.76 -6.35 13.80
CA SER A 20 -3.38 -6.68 12.42
C SER A 20 -4.53 -7.28 11.59
N LEU A 21 -5.67 -7.61 12.20
CA LEU A 21 -6.87 -8.01 11.44
C LEU A 21 -7.60 -6.81 10.79
N ALA A 22 -7.27 -5.58 11.17
CA ALA A 22 -7.67 -4.37 10.43
C ALA A 22 -6.64 -3.97 9.35
N TRP A 23 -5.47 -4.63 9.31
CA TRP A 23 -4.33 -4.33 8.43
C TRP A 23 -3.88 -5.55 7.62
N THR A 24 -4.83 -6.39 7.22
CA THR A 24 -4.63 -7.19 6.00
C THR A 24 -5.24 -6.40 4.84
N PRO A 25 -4.63 -6.38 3.65
CA PRO A 25 -5.20 -5.73 2.45
C PRO A 25 -6.59 -6.25 2.05
N TRP A 26 -7.09 -7.27 2.75
CA TRP A 26 -8.41 -7.87 2.58
C TRP A 26 -9.47 -7.37 3.58
N GLY A 27 -9.08 -6.76 4.72
CA GLY A 27 -9.94 -6.54 5.89
C GLY A 27 -10.60 -5.16 6.08
N ALA A 28 -10.19 -4.12 5.34
CA ALA A 28 -10.84 -2.81 5.37
C ALA A 28 -11.48 -2.53 3.98
N ILE A 29 -12.76 -2.27 3.77
CA ILE A 29 -13.82 -1.81 4.67
C ILE A 29 -13.34 -0.65 5.57
N TYR A 30 -12.97 0.45 4.92
CA TYR A 30 -13.39 1.80 5.32
C TYR A 30 -14.32 2.22 4.18
N GLU A 31 -15.64 2.07 4.25
CA GLU A 31 -16.56 2.71 5.20
C GLU A 31 -16.42 4.24 5.18
N SER A 32 -17.29 4.85 4.36
CA SER A 32 -17.82 6.23 4.43
C SER A 32 -16.84 7.40 4.56
N ALA A 33 -16.17 7.76 3.45
CA ALA A 33 -15.80 9.16 3.20
C ALA A 33 -16.17 9.51 1.76
N ARG A 34 -16.94 10.60 1.60
CA ARG A 34 -17.54 11.05 0.34
C ARG A 34 -16.48 11.22 -0.75
N ASP A 35 -16.47 10.29 -1.71
CA ASP A 35 -15.76 10.38 -2.98
C ASP A 35 -16.81 10.52 -4.08
N GLU A 36 -16.67 11.47 -5.00
CA GLU A 36 -17.68 11.88 -5.99
C GLU A 36 -17.88 10.87 -7.15
N ARG A 37 -17.34 9.66 -7.04
CA ARG A 37 -17.54 8.59 -8.04
C ARG A 37 -18.70 7.69 -7.64
N SER A 38 -19.42 7.19 -8.65
CA SER A 38 -20.45 6.18 -8.42
C SER A 38 -19.85 4.95 -7.72
N VAL A 39 -20.58 4.41 -6.75
CA VAL A 39 -20.27 3.14 -6.05
C VAL A 39 -19.94 2.02 -7.05
N GLY A 40 -20.52 2.06 -8.26
CA GLY A 40 -20.24 1.12 -9.34
C GLY A 40 -18.81 1.19 -9.90
N ASP A 41 -18.22 2.38 -10.02
CA ASP A 41 -16.86 2.53 -10.58
C ASP A 41 -15.79 2.06 -9.59
N GLN A 42 -15.98 2.32 -8.30
CA GLN A 42 -15.09 1.83 -7.25
C GLN A 42 -15.18 0.30 -7.08
N ALA A 43 -16.40 -0.25 -7.16
CA ALA A 43 -16.60 -1.69 -7.15
C ALA A 43 -15.92 -2.37 -8.35
N ALA A 44 -15.95 -1.74 -9.53
CA ALA A 44 -15.26 -2.23 -10.72
C ALA A 44 -13.73 -2.23 -10.55
N ASP A 45 -13.14 -1.13 -10.08
CA ASP A 45 -11.69 -1.03 -9.82
C ASP A 45 -11.23 -2.05 -8.75
N LYS A 46 -12.05 -2.29 -7.71
CA LYS A 46 -11.76 -3.31 -6.69
C LYS A 46 -11.87 -4.73 -7.24
N LYS A 47 -12.85 -5.01 -8.10
CA LYS A 47 -12.98 -6.30 -8.80
C LYS A 47 -11.77 -6.57 -9.70
N ILE A 48 -11.30 -5.58 -10.44
CA ILE A 48 -10.08 -5.68 -11.26
C ILE A 48 -8.89 -6.05 -10.38
N SER A 49 -8.65 -5.28 -9.31
CA SER A 49 -7.51 -5.50 -8.42
C SER A 49 -7.55 -6.88 -7.77
N LEU A 50 -8.74 -7.31 -7.34
CA LEU A 50 -8.97 -8.62 -6.74
C LEU A 50 -8.74 -9.76 -7.76
N SER A 51 -9.29 -9.64 -8.97
CA SER A 51 -9.10 -10.64 -10.04
C SER A 51 -7.62 -10.84 -10.34
N ILE A 52 -6.88 -9.74 -10.50
CA ILE A 52 -5.43 -9.80 -10.73
C ILE A 52 -4.76 -10.50 -9.55
N LYS A 53 -5.03 -10.08 -8.32
CA LYS A 53 -4.39 -10.64 -7.12
C LYS A 53 -4.65 -12.16 -6.99
N THR A 54 -5.85 -12.62 -7.30
CA THR A 54 -6.18 -14.05 -7.33
C THR A 54 -5.36 -14.79 -8.37
N ASP A 55 -5.31 -14.31 -9.62
CA ASP A 55 -4.54 -14.95 -10.70
C ASP A 55 -3.04 -15.00 -10.38
N LEU A 56 -2.50 -13.98 -9.68
CA LEU A 56 -1.12 -14.01 -9.17
C LEU A 56 -0.93 -15.08 -8.11
N ALA A 57 -1.87 -15.19 -7.16
CA ALA A 57 -1.78 -16.14 -6.06
C ALA A 57 -1.91 -17.59 -6.54
N ASP A 58 -2.76 -17.83 -7.55
CA ASP A 58 -2.90 -19.14 -8.20
C ASP A 58 -1.61 -19.55 -8.91
N LYS A 59 -0.87 -18.58 -9.47
CA LYS A 59 0.43 -18.83 -10.10
C LYS A 59 1.52 -19.13 -9.07
N ASP A 60 1.66 -18.27 -8.06
CA ASP A 60 2.56 -18.44 -6.93
C ASP A 60 2.11 -17.56 -5.76
N SER A 61 1.58 -18.18 -4.72
CA SER A 61 1.03 -17.46 -3.56
C SER A 61 2.09 -16.68 -2.79
N LYS A 62 3.34 -17.16 -2.73
CA LYS A 62 4.42 -16.48 -1.99
C LYS A 62 4.88 -15.23 -2.73
N LEU A 63 5.06 -15.32 -4.04
CA LEU A 63 5.43 -14.16 -4.86
C LEU A 63 4.26 -13.18 -5.02
N ALA A 64 3.02 -13.68 -5.06
CA ALA A 64 1.84 -12.83 -5.11
C ALA A 64 1.72 -11.93 -3.88
N LEU A 65 2.05 -12.41 -2.68
CA LEU A 65 2.05 -11.58 -1.46
C LEU A 65 2.97 -10.36 -1.58
N LYS A 66 4.06 -10.48 -2.35
CA LYS A 66 5.03 -9.40 -2.59
C LYS A 66 4.60 -8.41 -3.67
N VAL A 67 3.50 -8.67 -4.40
CA VAL A 67 2.91 -7.74 -5.38
C VAL A 67 1.71 -7.02 -4.78
N HIS A 68 1.83 -5.72 -4.59
CA HIS A 68 0.71 -4.84 -4.26
C HIS A 68 0.03 -4.42 -5.56
N VAL A 69 -1.29 -4.58 -5.62
CA VAL A 69 -2.11 -4.30 -6.80
C VAL A 69 -3.10 -3.20 -6.46
N TYR A 70 -2.99 -2.07 -7.16
CA TYR A 70 -3.94 -0.97 -7.07
C TYR A 70 -4.60 -0.73 -8.42
N CYS A 71 -5.84 -0.25 -8.41
CA CYS A 71 -6.52 0.21 -9.61
C CYS A 71 -7.24 1.52 -9.33
N PHE A 72 -6.95 2.53 -10.14
CA PHE A 72 -7.64 3.82 -10.09
C PHE A 72 -8.05 4.21 -11.50
N LEU A 73 -9.34 4.46 -11.73
CA LEU A 73 -9.86 4.87 -13.04
C LEU A 73 -9.48 3.88 -14.15
N LYS A 74 -9.54 2.57 -13.86
CA LYS A 74 -9.13 1.48 -14.77
C LYS A 74 -7.64 1.49 -15.14
N HIS A 75 -6.81 2.24 -14.41
CA HIS A 75 -5.35 2.20 -14.52
C HIS A 75 -4.80 1.39 -13.34
N VAL A 76 -4.22 0.23 -13.66
CA VAL A 76 -3.61 -0.69 -12.70
C VAL A 76 -2.18 -0.29 -12.39
N TYR A 77 -1.81 -0.35 -11.12
CA TYR A 77 -0.47 -0.17 -10.61
C TYR A 77 -0.02 -1.44 -9.90
N LEU A 78 1.08 -2.03 -10.37
CA LEU A 78 1.73 -3.18 -9.75
C LEU A 78 2.99 -2.70 -9.05
N VAL A 79 3.08 -2.86 -7.74
CA VAL A 79 4.21 -2.36 -6.95
C VAL A 79 4.75 -3.50 -6.07
N GLY A 80 6.06 -3.63 -5.94
CA GLY A 80 6.63 -4.64 -5.04
C GLY A 80 8.13 -4.88 -5.19
N ALA A 81 8.71 -5.55 -4.20
CA ALA A 81 10.09 -6.02 -4.21
C ALA A 81 10.14 -7.50 -4.63
N ILE A 82 10.56 -7.77 -5.87
CA ILE A 82 10.54 -9.10 -6.50
C ILE A 82 11.73 -9.25 -7.45
N ASP A 83 12.58 -10.23 -7.17
CA ASP A 83 13.71 -10.61 -8.05
C ASP A 83 13.29 -11.45 -9.24
N ASP A 84 12.25 -12.28 -9.09
CA ASP A 84 11.77 -13.19 -10.12
C ASP A 84 11.23 -12.44 -11.34
N GLN A 85 12.08 -12.31 -12.37
CA GLN A 85 11.74 -11.62 -13.61
C GLN A 85 10.58 -12.28 -14.38
N PRO A 86 10.52 -13.62 -14.52
CA PRO A 86 9.37 -14.29 -15.13
C PRO A 86 8.04 -13.96 -14.46
N PHE A 87 7.99 -13.92 -13.13
CA PHE A 87 6.80 -13.62 -12.36
C PHE A 87 6.39 -12.15 -12.50
N ARG A 88 7.35 -11.21 -12.52
CA ARG A 88 7.06 -9.79 -12.84
C ARG A 88 6.43 -9.64 -14.23
N ALA A 89 6.97 -10.34 -15.23
CA ALA A 89 6.43 -10.33 -16.59
C ALA A 89 5.03 -10.96 -16.65
N PHE A 90 4.83 -12.07 -15.93
CA PHE A 90 3.53 -12.71 -15.77
C PHE A 90 2.53 -11.72 -15.14
N ALA A 91 2.89 -11.05 -14.04
CA ALA A 91 1.99 -10.12 -13.36
C ALA A 91 1.54 -8.97 -14.26
N VAL A 92 2.46 -8.38 -15.03
CA VAL A 92 2.12 -7.36 -16.02
C VAL A 92 1.22 -7.91 -17.12
N LYS A 93 1.48 -9.13 -17.61
CA LYS A 93 0.65 -9.78 -18.65
C LYS A 93 -0.76 -10.04 -18.13
N THR A 94 -0.89 -10.60 -16.93
CA THR A 94 -2.17 -10.87 -16.27
C THR A 94 -2.96 -9.59 -16.09
N ALA A 95 -2.36 -8.53 -15.54
CA ALA A 95 -3.02 -7.25 -15.37
C ALA A 95 -3.51 -6.64 -16.69
N LYS A 96 -2.74 -6.78 -17.79
CA LYS A 96 -3.17 -6.31 -19.13
C LYS A 96 -4.30 -7.16 -19.73
N GLY A 97 -4.47 -8.40 -19.29
CA GLY A 97 -5.47 -9.33 -19.79
C GLY A 97 -6.84 -9.21 -19.10
N VAL A 98 -6.92 -8.52 -17.96
CA VAL A 98 -8.18 -8.34 -17.24
C VAL A 98 -9.09 -7.35 -17.96
N GLU A 99 -10.34 -7.76 -18.17
CA GLU A 99 -11.34 -6.94 -18.84
C GLU A 99 -11.53 -5.58 -18.15
N GLY A 100 -11.59 -4.52 -18.95
CA GLY A 100 -11.80 -3.16 -18.48
C GLY A 100 -10.52 -2.42 -18.07
N VAL A 101 -9.36 -3.10 -17.96
CA VAL A 101 -8.07 -2.43 -17.72
C VAL A 101 -7.68 -1.58 -18.93
N LYS A 102 -7.45 -0.29 -18.70
CA LYS A 102 -7.03 0.67 -19.74
C LYS A 102 -5.52 0.84 -19.83
N LYS A 103 -4.84 0.78 -18.68
CA LYS A 103 -3.40 1.00 -18.59
C LYS A 103 -2.84 0.21 -17.41
N VAL A 104 -1.59 -0.24 -17.56
CA VAL A 104 -0.83 -0.91 -16.50
C VAL A 104 0.50 -0.18 -16.34
N THR A 105 0.79 0.24 -15.11
CA THR A 105 2.09 0.74 -14.69
C THR A 105 2.67 -0.24 -13.68
N SER A 106 3.94 -0.61 -13.83
CA SER A 106 4.64 -1.46 -12.87
C SER A 106 5.83 -0.72 -12.25
N TYR A 107 6.01 -0.89 -10.95
CA TYR A 107 7.16 -0.42 -10.18
C TYR A 107 7.69 -1.56 -9.34
N PHE A 108 8.59 -2.34 -9.92
CA PHE A 108 9.24 -3.43 -9.22
C PHE A 108 10.67 -3.05 -8.84
N LYS A 109 11.09 -3.51 -7.66
CA LYS A 109 12.47 -3.44 -7.19
C LYS A 109 13.02 -4.82 -6.92
N PRO A 110 14.35 -5.00 -6.97
CA PRO A 110 14.97 -6.19 -6.42
C PRO A 110 14.69 -6.32 -4.93
N GLU A 111 14.66 -7.55 -4.43
CA GLU A 111 14.54 -7.82 -3.01
C GLU A 111 15.85 -7.48 -2.30
N THR A 112 15.74 -6.93 -1.09
CA THR A 112 16.90 -6.65 -0.24
C THR A 112 16.54 -6.91 1.22
N ASP A 113 17.55 -7.00 2.08
CA ASP A 113 17.35 -7.23 3.52
C ASP A 113 16.89 -5.98 4.30
N THR A 114 16.30 -4.98 3.63
CA THR A 114 15.84 -3.73 4.27
C THR A 114 14.41 -3.78 4.78
N THR A 115 13.74 -4.94 4.77
CA THR A 115 12.32 -5.07 5.12
C THR A 115 11.95 -4.44 6.47
N ALA A 116 12.78 -4.61 7.50
CA ALA A 116 12.53 -4.03 8.82
C ALA A 116 12.64 -2.50 8.80
N ASP A 117 13.69 -1.97 8.16
CA ASP A 117 13.92 -0.53 8.00
C ASP A 117 12.81 0.10 7.15
N ASP A 118 12.38 -0.58 6.08
CA ASP A 118 11.32 -0.13 5.19
C ASP A 118 9.95 -0.12 5.88
N LEU A 119 9.68 -1.07 6.78
CA LEU A 119 8.47 -1.07 7.60
C LEU A 119 8.43 0.13 8.56
N GLU A 120 9.55 0.39 9.25
CA GLU A 120 9.66 1.56 10.13
C GLU A 120 9.55 2.87 9.32
N LEU A 121 10.21 2.93 8.17
CA LEU A 121 10.15 4.08 7.27
C LEU A 121 8.74 4.30 6.73
N SER A 122 8.03 3.23 6.36
CA SER A 122 6.62 3.28 5.93
C SER A 122 5.72 3.88 7.01
N ALA A 123 5.88 3.43 8.26
CA ALA A 123 5.13 3.97 9.39
C ALA A 123 5.39 5.48 9.60
N LYS A 124 6.66 5.92 9.48
CA LYS A 124 7.03 7.34 9.58
C LYS A 124 6.43 8.17 8.44
N VAL A 125 6.55 7.70 7.21
CA VAL A 125 5.94 8.36 6.04
C VAL A 125 4.43 8.47 6.20
N ARG A 126 3.76 7.39 6.62
CA ARG A 126 2.33 7.40 6.89
C ARG A 126 1.96 8.42 7.96
N ALA A 127 2.70 8.46 9.06
CA ALA A 127 2.46 9.39 10.16
C ALA A 127 2.60 10.86 9.71
N ASP A 128 3.66 11.19 8.97
CA ASP A 128 3.90 12.56 8.48
C ASP A 128 2.85 12.99 7.45
N LEU A 129 2.38 12.07 6.59
CA LEU A 129 1.27 12.34 5.67
C LEU A 129 -0.03 12.61 6.43
N ILE A 130 -0.32 11.87 7.51
CA ILE A 130 -1.51 12.07 8.35
C ILE A 130 -1.43 13.38 9.15
N ALA A 131 -0.26 13.69 9.70
CA ALA A 131 -0.04 14.87 10.52
C ALA A 131 -0.15 16.18 9.71
N ASN A 132 0.01 16.10 8.39
CA ASN A 132 -0.14 17.25 7.52
C ASN A 132 -1.63 17.55 7.25
N GLY A 133 -2.18 18.53 7.97
CA GLY A 133 -3.60 18.91 7.87
C GLY A 133 -4.05 19.45 6.50
N ASP A 134 -3.09 19.85 5.64
CA ASP A 134 -3.39 20.27 4.28
C ASP A 134 -3.51 19.07 3.32
N LEU A 135 -3.19 17.85 3.74
CA LEU A 135 -3.31 16.64 2.93
C LEU A 135 -4.53 15.80 3.35
N SER A 136 -5.29 15.34 2.36
CA SER A 136 -6.25 14.25 2.55
C SER A 136 -5.52 12.91 2.62
N SER A 137 -4.86 12.66 3.76
CA SER A 137 -4.02 11.48 3.99
C SER A 137 -4.75 10.13 3.93
N THR A 138 -6.08 10.13 3.93
CA THR A 138 -6.93 8.92 3.77
C THR A 138 -7.04 8.45 2.32
N GLN A 139 -6.68 9.29 1.34
CA GLN A 139 -6.75 8.98 -0.09
C GLN A 139 -5.38 8.69 -0.72
N ILE A 140 -4.31 8.79 0.09
CA ILE A 140 -2.93 8.54 -0.32
C ILE A 140 -2.49 7.24 0.32
N GLU A 141 -2.13 6.27 -0.52
CA GLU A 141 -1.44 5.06 -0.12
C GLU A 141 0.07 5.21 -0.34
N GLN A 142 0.86 4.57 0.51
CA GLN A 142 2.32 4.57 0.41
C GLN A 142 2.88 3.15 0.48
N GLU A 143 3.75 2.84 -0.46
CA GLU A 143 4.53 1.63 -0.47
C GLU A 143 6.01 1.98 -0.31
N VAL A 144 6.73 1.23 0.53
CA VAL A 144 8.16 1.47 0.79
C VAL A 144 8.95 0.21 0.50
N MET A 145 9.96 0.35 -0.34
CA MET A 145 10.88 -0.73 -0.67
C MET A 145 12.25 -0.16 -0.98
N ASN A 146 13.27 -0.70 -0.33
CA ASN A 146 14.65 -0.28 -0.45
C ASN A 146 14.75 1.24 -0.25
N GLY A 147 14.20 1.79 0.84
CA GLY A 147 14.19 3.22 1.17
C GLY A 147 13.55 4.13 0.12
N GLU A 148 12.86 3.58 -0.88
CA GLU A 148 12.13 4.33 -1.89
C GLU A 148 10.64 4.28 -1.58
N VAL A 149 10.01 5.45 -1.57
CA VAL A 149 8.58 5.60 -1.33
C VAL A 149 7.86 5.71 -2.67
N VAL A 150 6.80 4.94 -2.83
CA VAL A 150 5.85 5.05 -3.94
C VAL A 150 4.54 5.58 -3.37
N LEU A 151 4.09 6.74 -3.85
CA LEU A 151 2.81 7.33 -3.45
C LEU A 151 1.76 7.02 -4.52
N LEU A 152 0.61 6.50 -4.11
CA LEU A 152 -0.51 6.15 -4.99
C LEU A 152 -1.82 6.72 -4.46
N GLY A 153 -2.80 6.89 -5.34
CA GLY A 153 -4.14 7.33 -4.98
C GLY A 153 -4.59 8.61 -5.67
N MET A 154 -5.74 9.11 -5.23
CA MET A 154 -6.32 10.35 -5.74
C MET A 154 -6.10 11.48 -4.76
N VAL A 155 -5.82 12.66 -5.30
CA VAL A 155 -5.63 13.87 -4.50
C VAL A 155 -6.56 14.97 -5.02
N ARG A 156 -6.80 15.99 -4.19
CA ARG A 156 -7.76 17.06 -4.52
C ARG A 156 -7.20 18.09 -5.50
N SER A 157 -5.87 18.17 -5.64
CA SER A 157 -5.22 19.15 -6.50
C SER A 157 -3.80 18.72 -6.89
N GLN A 158 -3.25 19.37 -7.92
CA GLN A 158 -1.83 19.23 -8.24
C GLN A 158 -0.92 19.72 -7.09
N ALA A 159 -1.36 20.72 -6.33
CA ALA A 159 -0.63 21.21 -5.16
C ALA A 159 -0.59 20.17 -4.04
N ASP A 160 -1.68 19.45 -3.80
CA ASP A 160 -1.75 18.33 -2.85
C ASP A 160 -0.79 17.21 -3.27
N ALA A 161 -0.73 16.87 -4.57
CA ALA A 161 0.23 15.89 -5.08
C ALA A 161 1.68 16.31 -4.79
N ALA A 162 2.01 17.57 -5.07
CA ALA A 162 3.34 18.12 -4.85
C ALA A 162 3.68 18.19 -3.35
N LEU A 163 2.71 18.55 -2.51
CA LEU A 163 2.85 18.60 -1.07
C LEU A 163 3.08 17.20 -0.48
N ALA A 164 2.31 16.18 -0.90
CA ALA A 164 2.50 14.80 -0.47
C ALA A 164 3.90 14.29 -0.80
N VAL A 165 4.40 14.58 -2.02
CA VAL A 165 5.78 14.26 -2.41
C VAL A 165 6.80 14.99 -1.53
N LYS A 166 6.56 16.28 -1.24
CA LYS A 166 7.44 17.07 -0.38
C LYS A 166 7.50 16.53 1.04
N VAL A 167 6.34 16.17 1.62
CA VAL A 167 6.23 15.56 2.95
C VAL A 167 7.00 14.24 3.00
N ALA A 168 6.71 13.32 2.06
CA ALA A 168 7.41 12.04 2.01
C ALA A 168 8.93 12.19 1.84
N LYS A 169 9.39 13.14 1.02
CA LYS A 169 10.83 13.44 0.87
C LYS A 169 11.48 14.01 2.14
N GLY A 170 10.71 14.66 3.01
CA GLY A 170 11.22 15.23 4.26
C GLY A 170 11.50 14.19 5.35
N VAL A 171 10.94 12.98 5.20
CA VAL A 171 11.10 11.90 6.18
C VAL A 171 12.53 11.36 6.13
N LYS A 172 13.21 11.37 7.29
CA LYS A 172 14.57 10.85 7.42
C LYS A 172 14.61 9.36 7.03
N GLY A 173 15.50 9.02 6.09
CA GLY A 173 15.69 7.66 5.58
C GLY A 173 15.10 7.45 4.19
N VAL A 174 14.21 8.34 3.73
CA VAL A 174 13.70 8.30 2.35
C VAL A 174 14.81 8.69 1.39
N ARG A 175 15.13 7.77 0.46
CA ARG A 175 16.14 7.97 -0.58
C ARG A 175 15.56 8.54 -1.86
N LYS A 176 14.33 8.11 -2.20
CA LYS A 176 13.63 8.53 -3.40
C LYS A 176 12.13 8.50 -3.16
N VAL A 177 11.42 9.38 -3.84
CA VAL A 177 9.95 9.36 -3.91
C VAL A 177 9.53 9.29 -5.37
N THR A 178 8.72 8.29 -5.70
CA THR A 178 8.03 8.15 -6.99
C THR A 178 6.55 8.39 -6.74
N SER A 179 5.92 9.26 -7.54
CA SER A 179 4.51 9.60 -7.38
C SER A 179 3.69 9.08 -8.55
N PHE A 180 2.63 8.36 -8.22
CA PHE A 180 1.54 7.97 -9.11
C PHE A 180 0.22 8.59 -8.63
N LEU A 181 0.28 9.69 -7.89
CA LEU A 181 -0.89 10.43 -7.43
C LEU A 181 -1.64 11.06 -8.61
N ILE A 182 -2.95 10.93 -8.59
CA ILE A 182 -3.84 11.40 -9.67
C ILE A 182 -4.61 12.62 -9.15
N PRO A 183 -4.27 13.85 -9.60
CA PRO A 183 -5.08 15.04 -9.36
C PRO A 183 -6.37 15.02 -10.21
N PRO A 184 -7.40 15.81 -9.85
CA PRO A 184 -8.54 16.01 -10.72
C PRO A 184 -8.11 16.66 -12.05
N ARG A 185 -8.86 16.36 -13.11
CA ARG A 185 -8.66 16.96 -14.44
C ARG A 185 -9.17 18.38 -14.51
#